data_AF-A0A1M7TJC3-F1
#
_entry.id   AF-A0A1M7TJC3-F1
#
_cell.length_a   1.000
_cell.length_b   1.000
_cell.length_c   1.000
_cell.angle_alpha   90.00
_cell.angle_beta   90.00
_cell.angle_gamma   90.00
#
_symmetry.space_group_name_H-M   'P 1'
#
loop_
_entity.id
_entity.type
_entity.pdbx_description
1 polymer ?
#
loop_
_entity_poly.entity_id
_entity_poly.type
_entity_poly.pdbx_seq_one_letter_code
_entity_poly.pdbx_strand_id
1 'polypeptide(L)'
;MTPSRIPPAVRAALILAQSLLAGAATAQAGPFVTAEGRRIELRPAAEMTCAELRAKLAEIDATGYRGMHPTPPDPRDAPLFDYERSVSEAFYGRCAEEGLGPLDRTQVFRQGFGG
;
A
#
# COMPACT_ATOMS: atom_id res chain seq x y z
N MET A 1 -41.01 -47.90 -5.86
CA MET A 1 -39.95 -47.03 -6.39
C MET A 1 -40.47 -45.60 -6.41
N THR A 2 -40.17 -44.82 -5.37
CA THR A 2 -40.61 -43.42 -5.21
C THR A 2 -39.37 -42.53 -5.26
N PRO A 3 -39.28 -41.55 -6.19
CA PRO A 3 -38.14 -40.65 -6.25
C PRO A 3 -38.20 -39.63 -5.11
N SER A 4 -37.10 -39.55 -4.37
CA SER A 4 -36.88 -38.59 -3.27
C SER A 4 -36.84 -37.16 -3.82
N ARG A 5 -37.84 -36.35 -3.46
CA ARG A 5 -37.88 -34.92 -3.78
C ARG A 5 -37.08 -34.16 -2.74
N ILE A 6 -35.88 -33.73 -3.11
CA ILE A 6 -35.07 -32.83 -2.31
C ILE A 6 -35.77 -31.45 -2.26
N PRO A 7 -36.06 -30.89 -1.08
CA PRO A 7 -36.78 -29.62 -0.95
C PRO A 7 -35.95 -28.42 -1.47
N PRO A 8 -36.59 -27.44 -2.13
CA PRO A 8 -35.92 -26.29 -2.76
C PRO A 8 -35.19 -25.37 -1.77
N ALA A 9 -35.51 -25.45 -0.48
CA ALA A 9 -34.88 -24.65 0.57
C ALA A 9 -33.39 -24.97 0.79
N VAL A 10 -32.93 -26.18 0.42
CA VAL A 10 -31.53 -26.59 0.64
C VAL A 10 -30.58 -26.10 -0.46
N ARG A 11 -31.11 -25.68 -1.62
CA ARG A 11 -30.30 -25.12 -2.72
C ARG A 11 -29.94 -23.65 -2.54
N ALA A 12 -30.71 -22.90 -1.74
CA ALA A 12 -30.49 -21.46 -1.55
C ALA A 12 -29.34 -21.12 -0.59
N ALA A 13 -28.89 -22.07 0.23
CA ALA A 13 -27.82 -21.84 1.21
C ALA A 13 -26.40 -21.96 0.63
N LEU A 14 -26.22 -22.46 -0.61
CA LEU A 14 -24.90 -22.79 -1.14
C LEU A 14 -24.24 -21.72 -2.02
N ILE A 15 -24.89 -20.57 -2.26
CA ILE A 15 -24.36 -19.51 -3.13
C ILE A 15 -23.80 -18.32 -2.33
N LEU A 16 -24.06 -18.23 -1.02
CA LEU A 16 -23.75 -17.03 -0.23
C LEU A 16 -22.37 -17.00 0.45
N ALA A 17 -21.45 -17.93 0.13
CA ALA A 17 -20.21 -18.12 0.90
C ALA A 17 -18.89 -17.89 0.12
N GLN A 18 -18.92 -17.38 -1.11
CA GLN A 18 -17.70 -17.26 -1.95
C GLN A 18 -17.08 -15.85 -2.01
N SER A 19 -17.61 -14.85 -1.30
CA SER A 19 -17.19 -13.46 -1.49
C SER A 19 -16.18 -12.91 -0.46
N LEU A 20 -15.66 -13.76 0.44
CA LEU A 20 -14.75 -13.31 1.51
C LEU A 20 -13.25 -13.45 1.19
N LEU A 21 -12.87 -13.69 -0.08
CA LEU A 21 -11.50 -13.42 -0.52
C LEU A 21 -11.34 -11.92 -0.79
N ALA A 22 -11.50 -11.11 0.27
CA ALA A 22 -10.83 -9.83 0.33
C ALA A 22 -9.34 -10.16 0.34
N GLY A 23 -8.69 -9.98 -0.82
CA GLY A 23 -7.27 -10.18 -0.98
C GLY A 23 -6.55 -9.37 0.09
N ALA A 24 -5.96 -10.07 1.06
CA ALA A 24 -4.87 -9.49 1.82
C ALA A 24 -3.80 -9.19 0.77
N ALA A 25 -3.69 -7.92 0.38
CA ALA A 25 -2.51 -7.41 -0.29
C ALA A 25 -1.37 -7.66 0.70
N THR A 26 -0.74 -8.83 0.60
CA THR A 26 0.50 -9.08 1.31
C THR A 26 1.45 -8.04 0.75
N ALA A 27 1.81 -7.05 1.56
CA ALA A 27 2.93 -6.18 1.24
C ALA A 27 4.09 -7.14 0.95
N GLN A 28 4.44 -7.29 -0.33
CA GLN A 28 5.38 -8.31 -0.75
C GLN A 28 6.70 -8.03 -0.05
N ALA A 29 7.14 -8.93 0.83
CA ALA A 29 8.47 -8.84 1.41
C ALA A 29 9.48 -9.37 0.40
N GLY A 30 10.58 -8.64 0.19
CA GLY A 30 11.67 -9.03 -0.70
C GLY A 30 11.96 -8.05 -1.84
N PRO A 31 12.75 -8.46 -2.84
CA PRO A 31 13.19 -7.57 -3.89
C PRO A 31 12.07 -7.21 -4.85
N PHE A 32 11.95 -5.92 -5.13
CA PHE A 32 11.11 -5.38 -6.19
C PHE A 32 11.98 -4.64 -7.20
N VAL A 33 11.57 -4.67 -8.47
CA VAL A 33 12.23 -3.96 -9.57
C VAL A 33 11.22 -3.05 -10.24
N THR A 34 11.49 -1.75 -10.26
CA THR A 34 10.60 -0.76 -10.89
C THR A 34 10.53 -0.95 -12.40
N ALA A 35 9.57 -0.28 -13.05
CA ALA A 35 9.45 -0.20 -14.50
C ALA A 35 10.75 0.26 -15.20
N GLU A 36 11.54 1.10 -14.52
CA GLU A 36 12.83 1.63 -14.97
C GLU A 36 14.03 0.76 -14.58
N GLY A 37 13.81 -0.39 -13.95
CA GLY A 37 14.86 -1.35 -13.59
C GLY A 37 15.56 -1.05 -12.26
N ARG A 38 15.03 -0.14 -11.42
CA ARG A 38 15.59 0.13 -10.08
C ARG A 38 15.18 -0.95 -9.11
N ARG A 39 16.14 -1.52 -8.39
CA ARG A 39 15.87 -2.53 -7.36
C ARG A 39 15.69 -1.87 -6.00
N ILE A 40 14.65 -2.29 -5.27
CA ILE A 40 14.37 -1.88 -3.89
C ILE A 40 13.98 -3.11 -3.06
N GLU A 41 14.44 -3.18 -1.82
CA GLU A 41 14.03 -4.24 -0.89
C GLU A 41 12.78 -3.79 -0.11
N LEU A 42 11.68 -4.51 -0.30
CA LEU A 42 10.42 -4.26 0.39
C LEU A 42 10.44 -5.00 1.73
N ARG A 43 10.60 -4.26 2.82
CA ARG A 43 10.50 -4.77 4.20
C ARG A 43 9.13 -4.42 4.79
N PRO A 44 8.46 -5.29 5.56
CA PRO A 44 7.20 -4.95 6.20
C PRO A 44 7.31 -3.68 7.06
N ALA A 45 6.42 -2.70 6.84
CA ALA A 45 6.46 -1.42 7.56
C ALA A 45 6.28 -1.58 9.09
N ALA A 46 5.52 -2.59 9.50
CA ALA A 46 5.31 -2.92 10.91
C ALA A 46 6.61 -3.25 11.66
N GLU A 47 7.61 -3.80 10.96
CA GLU A 47 8.89 -4.25 11.53
C GLU A 47 9.98 -3.17 11.49
N MET A 48 9.70 -2.02 10.89
CA MET A 48 10.66 -0.91 10.76
C MET A 48 10.50 0.10 11.90
N THR A 49 11.63 0.56 12.43
CA THR A 49 11.72 1.73 13.33
C THR A 49 11.39 3.03 12.60
N CYS A 50 11.16 4.12 13.33
CA CYS A 50 10.89 5.44 12.73
C CYS A 50 12.03 5.95 11.84
N ALA A 51 13.29 5.68 12.22
CA ALA A 51 14.45 6.02 11.40
C ALA A 51 14.49 5.20 10.11
N GLU A 52 14.21 3.89 10.19
CA GLU A 52 14.15 3.01 9.02
C GLU A 52 12.99 3.36 8.08
N LEU A 53 11.82 3.70 8.61
CA LEU A 53 10.68 4.17 7.82
C LEU A 53 11.03 5.44 7.03
N ARG A 54 11.63 6.44 7.70
CA ARG A 54 12.07 7.68 7.06
C ARG A 54 13.09 7.38 5.95
N ALA A 55 14.08 6.54 6.24
CA ALA A 55 15.08 6.13 5.26
C ALA A 55 14.44 5.39 4.08
N LYS A 56 13.46 4.53 4.33
CA LYS A 56 12.73 3.80 3.29
C LYS A 56 11.93 4.74 2.39
N LEU A 57 11.26 5.75 2.92
CA LEU A 57 10.57 6.77 2.12
C LEU A 57 11.56 7.51 1.21
N ALA A 58 12.71 7.92 1.75
CA ALA A 58 13.75 8.56 0.94
C ALA A 58 14.33 7.64 -0.14
N GLU A 59 14.48 6.35 0.14
CA GLU A 59 14.90 5.33 -0.83
C GLU A 59 13.86 5.15 -1.95
N ILE A 60 12.56 5.08 -1.61
CA ILE A 60 11.47 5.01 -2.58
C ILE A 60 11.46 6.26 -3.47
N ASP A 61 11.54 7.46 -2.89
CA ASP A 61 11.59 8.71 -3.64
C ASP A 61 12.79 8.77 -4.59
N ALA A 62 13.95 8.26 -4.17
CA ALA A 62 15.16 8.20 -4.99
C ALA A 62 15.03 7.27 -6.20
N THR A 63 14.05 6.36 -6.23
CA THR A 63 13.78 5.53 -7.42
C THR A 63 13.17 6.35 -8.57
N GLY A 64 12.53 7.49 -8.26
CA GLY A 64 11.87 8.34 -9.26
C GLY A 64 10.62 7.72 -9.92
N TYR A 65 10.13 6.57 -9.43
CA TYR A 65 9.15 5.74 -10.16
C TYR A 65 7.84 6.44 -10.54
N ARG A 66 7.43 7.48 -9.80
CA ARG A 66 6.24 8.30 -10.13
C ARG A 66 6.58 9.74 -10.56
N GLY A 67 7.85 10.14 -10.54
CA GLY A 67 8.26 11.53 -10.79
C GLY A 67 7.49 12.54 -9.92
N MET A 68 6.88 13.53 -10.56
CA MET A 68 6.03 14.56 -9.91
C MET A 68 4.53 14.18 -9.88
N HIS A 69 4.17 12.97 -10.32
CA HIS A 69 2.78 12.55 -10.43
C HIS A 69 2.27 11.97 -9.10
N PRO A 70 0.99 12.18 -8.75
CA PRO A 70 0.39 11.61 -7.55
C PRO A 70 0.22 10.08 -7.62
N THR A 71 0.29 9.50 -8.81
CA THR A 71 0.18 8.06 -9.08
C THR A 71 1.26 7.65 -10.08
N PRO A 72 1.74 6.39 -10.05
CA PRO A 72 2.73 5.93 -11.03
C PRO A 72 2.17 6.00 -12.46
N PRO A 73 2.96 6.48 -13.44
CA PRO A 73 2.57 6.47 -14.85
C PRO A 73 2.59 5.05 -15.44
N ASP A 74 3.44 4.15 -14.91
CA ASP A 74 3.52 2.75 -15.32
C ASP A 74 2.77 1.84 -14.32
N PRO A 75 1.80 1.03 -14.76
CA PRO A 75 1.03 0.15 -13.87
C PRO A 75 1.89 -0.94 -13.20
N ARG A 76 3.07 -1.26 -13.73
CA ARG A 76 4.00 -2.21 -13.09
C ARG A 76 4.54 -1.71 -11.76
N ASP A 77 4.52 -0.40 -11.53
CA ASP A 77 4.94 0.20 -10.27
C ASP A 77 3.80 0.37 -9.24
N ALA A 78 2.57 -0.07 -9.57
CA ALA A 78 1.46 -0.06 -8.62
C ALA A 78 1.78 -0.78 -7.29
N PRO A 79 2.48 -1.93 -7.26
CA PRO A 79 2.89 -2.56 -6.00
C PRO A 79 3.83 -1.69 -5.16
N LEU A 80 4.74 -0.94 -5.79
CA LEU A 80 5.63 0.00 -5.08
C LEU A 80 4.85 1.20 -4.54
N PHE A 81 3.84 1.68 -5.27
CA PHE A 81 2.95 2.74 -4.79
C PHE A 81 2.11 2.29 -3.57
N ASP A 82 1.52 1.10 -3.62
CA ASP A 82 0.80 0.53 -2.48
C ASP A 82 1.73 0.31 -1.27
N TYR A 83 2.96 -0.12 -1.51
CA TYR A 83 3.98 -0.25 -0.48
C TYR A 83 4.34 1.11 0.14
N GLU A 84 4.61 2.12 -0.69
CA GLU A 84 4.90 3.48 -0.22
C GLU A 84 3.77 4.03 0.65
N ARG A 85 2.50 3.81 0.27
CA ARG A 85 1.34 4.18 1.09
C ARG A 85 1.42 3.51 2.47
N SER A 86 1.72 2.21 2.53
CA SER A 86 1.83 1.49 3.81
C SER A 86 2.97 2.00 4.69
N VAL A 87 4.12 2.34 4.10
CA VAL A 87 5.27 2.94 4.81
C VAL A 87 4.92 4.34 5.31
N SER A 88 4.23 5.13 4.49
CA SER A 88 3.77 6.49 4.84
C SER A 88 2.77 6.46 5.97
N GLU A 89 1.75 5.59 5.91
CA GLU A 89 0.77 5.39 6.98
C GLU A 89 1.45 4.98 8.29
N ALA A 90 2.40 4.04 8.23
CA ALA A 90 3.16 3.61 9.41
C ALA A 90 4.05 4.72 9.99
N PHE A 91 4.63 5.58 9.13
CA PHE A 91 5.45 6.71 9.56
C PHE A 91 4.61 7.82 10.18
N TYR A 92 3.56 8.29 9.51
CA TYR A 92 2.72 9.35 10.06
C TYR A 92 1.87 8.88 11.25
N GLY A 93 1.47 7.60 11.29
CA GLY A 93 0.69 7.05 12.39
C GLY A 93 1.49 6.82 13.68
N ARG A 94 2.79 6.48 13.57
CA ARG A 94 3.63 6.11 14.74
C ARG A 94 4.71 7.13 15.06
N CYS A 95 5.21 7.84 14.05
CA CYS A 95 6.45 8.58 14.13
C CYS A 95 6.26 10.08 13.92
N ALA A 96 5.05 10.61 13.73
CA ALA A 96 4.84 12.04 13.43
C ALA A 96 5.51 13.00 14.44
N GLU A 97 5.59 12.61 15.71
CA GLU A 97 6.22 13.40 16.78
C GLU A 97 7.76 13.43 16.67
N GLU A 98 8.40 12.33 16.23
CA GLU A 98 9.85 12.21 16.01
C GLU A 98 10.27 12.54 14.56
N GLY A 99 9.27 12.52 13.68
CA GLY A 99 9.32 12.54 12.23
C GLY A 99 9.50 13.95 11.69
N LEU A 100 8.66 14.83 12.24
CA LEU A 100 8.65 16.27 12.02
C LEU A 100 9.65 16.91 12.98
N GLY A 101 10.95 16.81 12.69
CA GLY A 101 11.87 17.84 13.18
C GLY A 101 11.33 19.24 12.80
N PRO A 102 12.06 20.34 13.06
CA PRO A 102 11.72 21.64 12.47
C PRO A 102 11.91 21.65 10.92
N LEU A 103 11.50 20.57 10.23
CA LEU A 103 10.93 20.60 8.89
C LEU A 103 9.77 21.60 8.92
N ASP A 104 10.18 22.84 8.79
CA ASP A 104 9.54 23.90 8.05
C ASP A 104 8.10 23.57 7.67
N ARG A 105 7.20 23.83 8.64
CA ARG A 105 5.75 23.76 8.43
C ARG A 105 5.31 24.57 7.21
N THR A 106 6.16 25.45 6.66
CA THR A 106 5.88 26.18 5.41
C THR A 106 6.00 25.33 4.15
N GLN A 107 6.70 24.18 4.15
CA GLN A 107 6.74 23.29 2.97
C GLN A 107 5.48 22.44 2.81
N VAL A 108 4.74 22.18 3.89
CA VAL A 108 3.41 21.53 3.83
C VAL A 108 2.38 22.42 3.10
N PHE A 109 2.61 23.74 3.02
CA PHE A 109 1.69 24.70 2.39
C PHE A 109 2.13 25.22 1.02
N ARG A 110 3.23 24.73 0.42
CA ARG A 110 3.69 25.22 -0.89
C ARG A 110 2.85 24.76 -2.08
N GLN A 111 1.92 23.81 -1.91
CA GLN A 111 0.85 23.58 -2.88
C GLN A 111 -0.42 24.27 -2.37
N GLY A 112 -0.57 25.53 -2.77
CA GLY A 112 -1.68 26.37 -2.36
C GLY A 112 -3.05 25.77 -2.70
N PHE A 113 -4.00 25.94 -1.79
CA PHE A 113 -5.40 26.01 -2.16
C PHE A 113 -5.57 27.28 -3.00
N GLY A 114 -5.63 27.12 -4.32
CA GLY A 114 -5.97 28.19 -5.24
C GLY A 114 -7.40 28.65 -5.01
N GLY A 115 -7.54 29.91 -4.63
CA GLY A 115 -8.73 30.75 -4.78
C GLY A 115 -8.32 32.04 -5.47
#